data_AF-A0A840TYD1-F1
#
_entry.id   AF-A0A840TYD1-F1
#
_cell.length_a   1.000
_cell.length_b   1.000
_cell.length_c   1.000
_cell.angle_alpha   90.00
_cell.angle_beta   90.00
_cell.angle_gamma   90.00
#
_symmetry.space_group_name_H-M   'P 1'
#
loop_
_entity.id
_entity.type
_entity.pdbx_description
1 polymer ?
#
loop_
_entity_poly.entity_id
_entity_poly.type
_entity_poly.pdbx_seq_one_letter_code
_entity_poly.pdbx_strand_id
1 'polypeptide(L)'
;MNDELTRSMGAAAIKRGQERLNDMDLQMRSWEQQQSTQDRMHTNFVKAIREVETFQDASGTYEMSSSYDHAWSRNDGNSFVMSNNPNFDPQFVFKDQSWEPMKKVD
;
A
#
# COMPACT_ATOMS: atom_id res chain seq x y z
N MET A 1 51.93 -29.60 -14.75
CA MET A 1 51.04 -28.94 -15.74
C MET A 1 49.55 -29.22 -15.51
N ASN A 2 49.13 -30.36 -14.94
CA ASN A 2 47.69 -30.67 -14.77
C ASN A 2 46.97 -29.91 -13.62
N ASP A 3 47.68 -29.56 -12.55
CA ASP A 3 47.05 -28.93 -11.37
C ASP A 3 46.56 -27.51 -11.60
N GLU A 4 47.26 -26.76 -12.46
CA GLU A 4 46.97 -25.35 -12.74
C GLU A 4 45.79 -25.18 -13.70
N LEU A 5 45.68 -26.10 -14.67
CA LEU A 5 44.52 -26.27 -15.54
C LEU A 5 43.27 -26.66 -14.75
N THR A 6 43.41 -27.56 -13.78
CA THR A 6 42.30 -27.99 -12.92
C THR A 6 41.83 -26.85 -12.01
N ARG A 7 42.75 -26.06 -11.43
CA ARG A 7 42.43 -24.89 -10.62
C ARG A 7 41.74 -23.78 -11.41
N SER A 8 42.20 -23.49 -12.63
CA SER A 8 41.59 -22.46 -13.48
C SER A 8 40.18 -22.83 -13.94
N MET A 9 39.95 -24.11 -14.26
CA MET A 9 38.60 -24.63 -14.55
C MET A 9 37.67 -24.56 -13.34
N GLY A 10 38.16 -24.89 -12.13
CA GLY A 10 37.39 -24.77 -10.89
C GLY A 10 37.01 -23.32 -10.57
N ALA A 11 37.95 -22.39 -10.70
CA ALA A 11 37.70 -20.96 -10.51
C ALA A 11 36.68 -20.41 -11.53
N ALA A 12 36.77 -20.83 -12.79
CA ALA A 12 35.81 -20.46 -13.83
C ALA A 12 34.40 -21.02 -13.56
N ALA A 13 34.31 -22.26 -13.04
CA ALA A 13 33.04 -22.87 -12.68
C ALA A 13 32.36 -22.15 -11.51
N ILE A 14 33.13 -21.77 -10.48
CA ILE A 14 32.64 -20.99 -9.33
C ILE A 14 32.15 -19.61 -9.80
N LYS A 15 32.94 -18.93 -10.64
CA LYS A 15 32.56 -17.61 -11.18
C LYS A 15 31.24 -17.66 -11.95
N ARG A 16 31.05 -18.65 -12.82
CA ARG A 16 29.78 -18.86 -13.56
C ARG A 16 28.62 -19.26 -12.65
N GLY A 17 28.90 -19.92 -11.53
CA GLY A 17 27.92 -20.21 -10.50
C GLY A 17 27.45 -18.92 -9.82
N GLN A 18 28.39 -18.08 -9.40
CA GLN A 18 28.13 -16.80 -8.76
C GLN A 18 27.34 -15.85 -9.68
N GLU A 19 27.72 -15.77 -10.97
CA GLU A 19 27.00 -14.97 -11.97
C GLU A 19 25.55 -15.42 -12.13
N ARG A 20 25.29 -16.73 -12.17
CA ARG A 20 23.92 -17.27 -12.23
C ARG A 20 23.10 -16.97 -10.98
N LEU A 21 23.71 -17.05 -9.80
CA LEU A 21 23.02 -16.73 -8.54
C LEU A 21 22.65 -15.24 -8.47
N ASN A 22 23.55 -14.36 -8.91
CA ASN A 22 23.27 -12.93 -8.98
C ASN A 22 22.16 -12.62 -9.98
N ASP A 23 22.15 -13.27 -11.14
CA ASP A 23 21.12 -13.08 -12.15
C ASP A 23 19.74 -13.56 -11.67
N MET A 24 19.70 -14.70 -10.94
CA MET A 24 18.49 -15.18 -10.28
C MET A 24 17.99 -14.22 -9.19
N ASP A 25 18.86 -13.65 -8.36
CA ASP A 25 18.48 -12.68 -7.32
C ASP A 25 17.89 -11.39 -7.95
N LEU A 26 18.49 -10.91 -9.04
CA LEU A 26 17.97 -9.76 -9.78
C LEU A 26 16.59 -10.04 -10.40
N GLN A 27 16.40 -11.23 -10.98
CA GLN A 27 15.11 -11.65 -11.52
C GLN A 27 14.03 -11.76 -10.44
N MET A 28 14.36 -12.34 -9.28
CA MET A 28 13.46 -12.45 -8.12
C MET A 28 13.03 -11.08 -7.60
N ARG A 29 13.98 -10.18 -7.36
CA ARG A 29 13.67 -8.81 -6.89
C ARG A 29 12.83 -8.02 -7.90
N SER A 30 13.11 -8.20 -9.19
CA SER A 30 12.32 -7.59 -10.26
C SER A 30 10.87 -8.10 -10.25
N TRP A 31 10.69 -9.42 -10.09
CA TRP A 31 9.37 -10.02 -9.98
C TRP A 31 8.60 -9.55 -8.73
N GLU A 32 9.24 -9.49 -7.56
CA GLU A 32 8.65 -8.96 -6.33
C GLU A 32 8.24 -7.49 -6.46
N GLN A 33 9.09 -6.66 -7.08
CA GLN A 33 8.76 -5.26 -7.38
C GLN A 33 7.57 -5.15 -8.33
N GLN A 34 7.53 -5.97 -9.38
CA GLN A 34 6.41 -5.99 -10.33
C GLN A 34 5.10 -6.42 -9.66
N GLN A 35 5.14 -7.45 -8.81
CA GLN A 35 3.98 -7.89 -8.02
C GLN A 35 3.46 -6.77 -7.12
N SER A 36 4.32 -6.17 -6.28
CA SER A 36 3.89 -5.08 -5.39
C SER A 36 3.35 -3.85 -6.14
N THR A 37 3.85 -3.60 -7.36
CA THR A 37 3.34 -2.54 -8.24
C THR A 37 1.97 -2.91 -8.81
N GLN A 38 1.81 -4.13 -9.30
CA GLN A 38 0.53 -4.66 -9.79
C GLN A 38 -0.55 -4.65 -8.71
N ASP A 39 -0.22 -5.04 -7.47
CA ASP A 39 -1.16 -5.03 -6.35
C ASP A 39 -1.62 -3.62 -6.00
N ARG A 40 -0.71 -2.64 -5.95
CA ARG A 40 -1.07 -1.22 -5.75
C ARG A 40 -1.96 -0.71 -6.88
N MET A 41 -1.61 -0.99 -8.13
CA MET A 41 -2.42 -0.57 -9.29
C MET A 41 -3.81 -1.22 -9.27
N HIS A 42 -3.90 -2.51 -8.93
CA HIS A 42 -5.16 -3.23 -8.84
C HIS A 42 -6.03 -2.71 -7.70
N THR A 43 -5.48 -2.48 -6.51
CA THR A 43 -6.20 -1.84 -5.39
C THR A 43 -6.72 -0.47 -5.79
N ASN A 44 -5.89 0.36 -6.42
CA ASN A 44 -6.31 1.69 -6.88
C ASN A 44 -7.41 1.61 -7.95
N PHE A 45 -7.31 0.66 -8.88
CA PHE A 45 -8.34 0.41 -9.90
C PHE A 45 -9.66 -0.05 -9.29
N VAL A 46 -9.62 -0.97 -8.33
CA VAL A 46 -10.82 -1.44 -7.62
C VAL A 46 -11.43 -0.31 -6.79
N LYS A 47 -10.64 0.51 -6.10
CA LYS A 47 -11.10 1.70 -5.38
C LYS A 47 -11.81 2.68 -6.33
N ALA A 48 -11.23 2.93 -7.51
CA ALA A 48 -11.82 3.79 -8.53
C ALA A 48 -13.15 3.25 -9.09
N ILE A 49 -13.26 1.93 -9.31
CA ILE A 49 -14.53 1.31 -9.74
C ILE A 49 -15.58 1.36 -8.63
N ARG A 50 -15.15 1.12 -7.39
CA ARG A 50 -16.05 1.09 -6.22
C ARG A 50 -16.43 2.50 -5.75
N GLU A 51 -15.79 3.54 -6.29
CA GLU A 51 -15.94 4.93 -5.85
C GLU A 51 -15.76 5.03 -4.33
N VAL A 52 -14.69 4.40 -3.81
CA VAL A 52 -14.35 4.40 -2.38
C VAL A 52 -12.94 4.91 -2.13
N GLU A 53 -12.79 5.55 -0.98
CA GLU A 53 -11.54 5.97 -0.37
C GLU A 53 -11.40 5.39 1.02
N THR A 54 -10.17 5.30 1.50
CA THR A 54 -9.87 4.72 2.79
C THR A 54 -9.67 5.83 3.81
N PHE A 55 -10.47 5.83 4.88
CA PHE A 55 -10.38 6.77 5.99
C PHE A 55 -9.98 6.03 7.27
N GLN A 56 -9.27 6.74 8.15
CA GLN A 56 -8.78 6.22 9.42
C GLN A 56 -9.23 7.12 10.58
N ASP A 57 -9.63 6.49 11.68
CA ASP A 57 -9.87 7.12 12.98
C ASP A 57 -9.15 6.35 14.10
N ALA A 58 -9.45 6.64 15.37
CA ALA A 58 -8.82 5.96 16.51
C ALA A 58 -9.26 4.48 16.66
N SER A 59 -10.40 4.11 16.09
CA SER A 59 -10.98 2.77 16.16
C SER A 59 -10.51 1.85 15.02
N GLY A 60 -10.15 2.41 13.86
CA GLY A 60 -9.59 1.64 12.76
C GLY A 60 -9.63 2.33 11.40
N THR A 61 -9.65 1.51 10.36
CA THR A 61 -9.63 1.94 8.95
C THR A 61 -10.89 1.47 8.25
N TYR A 62 -11.50 2.36 7.45
CA TYR A 62 -12.81 2.18 6.84
C TYR A 62 -12.80 2.56 5.36
N GLU A 63 -13.40 1.74 4.50
CA GLU A 63 -13.70 2.11 3.12
C GLU A 63 -15.00 2.92 3.10
N MET A 64 -14.94 4.15 2.62
CA MET A 64 -16.07 5.06 2.53
C MET A 64 -16.18 5.64 1.12
N SER A 65 -17.33 6.21 0.76
CA SER A 65 -17.51 6.75 -0.60
C SER A 65 -16.50 7.86 -0.92
N SER A 66 -15.89 7.79 -2.09
CA SER A 66 -14.98 8.81 -2.64
C SER A 66 -15.72 10.05 -3.15
N SER A 67 -17.06 10.08 -3.06
CA SER A 67 -17.87 11.23 -3.47
C SER A 67 -17.87 12.38 -2.48
N TYR A 68 -17.26 12.18 -1.29
CA TYR A 68 -17.16 13.18 -0.24
C TYR A 68 -15.70 13.53 0.11
N ASP A 69 -15.41 14.83 0.22
CA ASP A 69 -14.08 15.35 0.55
C ASP A 69 -13.71 15.23 2.04
N HIS A 70 -14.71 15.19 2.91
CA HIS A 70 -14.53 15.18 4.36
C HIS A 70 -15.36 14.10 5.03
N ALA A 71 -14.78 13.46 6.05
CA ALA A 71 -15.43 12.46 6.88
C ALA A 71 -15.11 12.69 8.37
N TRP A 72 -16.07 12.37 9.23
CA TRP A 72 -15.96 12.41 10.69
C TRP A 72 -16.52 11.12 11.30
N SER A 73 -15.97 10.70 12.43
CA SER A 73 -16.49 9.58 13.21
C SER A 73 -16.60 9.92 14.69
N ARG A 74 -17.26 9.05 15.46
CA ARG A 74 -17.28 9.15 16.93
C ARG A 74 -16.29 8.19 17.60
N ASN A 75 -15.37 7.61 16.82
CA ASN A 75 -14.47 6.53 17.26
C ASN A 75 -15.18 5.30 17.88
N ASP A 76 -16.46 5.09 17.55
CA ASP A 76 -17.28 3.94 17.99
C ASP A 76 -17.35 2.82 16.93
N GLY A 77 -16.73 3.05 15.77
CA GLY A 77 -16.66 2.14 14.64
C GLY A 77 -17.94 1.98 13.83
N ASN A 78 -19.02 2.73 14.12
CA ASN A 78 -20.28 2.64 13.39
C ASN A 78 -20.95 3.99 13.07
N SER A 79 -20.52 5.08 13.71
CA SER A 79 -21.07 6.41 13.49
C SER A 79 -20.17 7.22 12.58
N PHE A 80 -20.65 7.55 11.39
CA PHE A 80 -19.91 8.31 10.38
C PHE A 80 -20.76 9.42 9.77
N VAL A 81 -20.13 10.55 9.49
CA VAL A 81 -20.73 11.67 8.74
C VAL A 81 -19.77 12.04 7.63
N MET A 82 -20.29 12.31 6.43
CA MET A 82 -19.50 12.72 5.26
C MET A 82 -20.11 13.98 4.63
N SER A 83 -19.26 14.86 4.10
CA SER A 83 -19.72 16.12 3.48
C SER A 83 -18.68 16.67 2.49
N ASN A 84 -19.19 17.37 1.46
CA ASN A 84 -18.38 18.19 0.53
C ASN A 84 -18.35 19.66 0.90
N ASN A 85 -19.06 20.06 1.97
CA ASN A 85 -19.07 21.45 2.38
C ASN A 85 -17.82 21.72 3.26
N PRO A 86 -16.89 22.58 2.82
CA PRO A 86 -15.66 22.87 3.57
C PRO A 86 -15.91 23.59 4.89
N ASN A 87 -17.09 24.20 5.07
CA ASN A 87 -17.50 24.86 6.30
C ASN A 87 -18.40 23.98 7.19
N PHE A 88 -18.62 22.72 6.83
CA PHE A 88 -19.43 21.83 7.64
C PHE A 88 -18.63 21.37 8.86
N ASP A 89 -19.20 21.58 10.04
CA ASP A 89 -18.70 21.08 11.31
C ASP A 89 -19.81 20.29 12.02
N PRO A 90 -19.71 18.95 12.10
CA PRO A 90 -20.72 18.14 12.76
C PRO A 90 -20.80 18.41 14.26
N GLN A 91 -19.72 18.86 14.91
CA GLN A 91 -19.77 19.20 16.33
C GLN A 91 -20.70 20.38 16.59
N PHE A 92 -20.67 21.37 15.71
CA PHE A 92 -21.56 22.53 15.79
C PHE A 92 -23.00 22.20 15.37
N VAL A 93 -23.17 21.52 14.24
CA VAL A 93 -24.51 21.21 13.67
C VAL A 93 -25.30 20.28 14.58
N PHE A 94 -24.66 19.23 15.11
CA PHE A 94 -25.32 18.25 15.98
C PHE A 94 -25.23 18.60 17.46
N LYS A 95 -24.49 19.66 17.82
CA LYS A 95 -24.20 20.04 19.22
C LYS A 95 -23.58 18.88 20.01
N ASP A 96 -22.70 18.14 19.36
CA ASP A 96 -22.08 16.94 19.91
C ASP A 96 -20.57 16.96 19.65
N GLN A 97 -19.79 17.13 20.71
CA GLN A 97 -18.34 17.25 20.64
C GLN A 97 -17.61 15.93 20.39
N SER A 98 -18.33 14.80 20.34
CA SER A 98 -17.73 13.48 20.10
C SER A 98 -17.36 13.22 18.63
N TRP A 99 -17.79 14.07 17.70
CA TRP A 99 -17.39 13.95 16.30
C TRP A 99 -15.96 14.40 16.09
N GLU A 100 -15.10 13.54 15.58
CA GLU A 100 -13.71 13.83 15.27
C GLU A 100 -13.44 13.64 13.78
N PRO A 101 -12.60 14.49 13.17
CA PRO A 101 -12.27 14.38 11.75
C PRO A 101 -11.45 13.12 11.48
N MET A 102 -11.82 12.39 10.44
CA MET A 102 -11.08 11.21 9.98
C MET A 102 -9.98 11.62 9.01
N LYS A 103 -8.91 10.81 8.97
CA LYS A 103 -7.79 11.02 8.05
C LYS A 103 -7.91 10.09 6.85
N LYS A 104 -7.88 10.64 5.64
CA LYS A 104 -7.73 9.85 4.42
C LYS A 104 -6.34 9.21 4.36
N VAL A 105 -6.29 7.92 4.05
CA VAL A 105 -5.07 7.11 3.95
C VAL A 105 -5.06 6.35 2.62
N ASP A 106 -3.87 6.12 2.05
CA ASP A 106 -3.68 5.46 0.76
C ASP A 106 -3.55 3.93 0.89
#